data_AF-A0AAD5X7N3-F1
#
_entry.id   AF-A0AAD5X7N3-F1
#
_cell.length_a   1.000
_cell.length_b   1.000
_cell.length_c   1.000
_cell.angle_alpha   90.00
_cell.angle_beta   90.00
_cell.angle_gamma   90.00
#
_symmetry.space_group_name_H-M   'P 1'
#
loop_
_entity.id
_entity.type
_entity.pdbx_description
1 polymer ?
#
loop_
_entity_poly.entity_id
_entity_poly.type
_entity_poly.pdbx_seq_one_letter_code
_entity_poly.pdbx_strand_id
1 'polypeptide(L)'
;MGISPHPKHCILPRSTGTFLAISDLLPSITDVFDLTISYSSVPAPSHRTTEIFQILSPDRMFLERQSPKTIHLHFKKYSVYQIPGFRIDDMRESQDHRKALFDIWLRGVWLKKDESLDMFYKYGELSLAAKEPRLKVKLAPRFIDWLYLGGL
;
A
#
# COMPACT_ATOMS: atom_id res chain seq x y z
N MET A 1 29.75 -4.24 -2.87
CA MET A 1 28.41 -4.10 -3.47
C MET A 1 27.49 -3.49 -2.41
N GLY A 2 27.17 -2.20 -2.55
CA GLY A 2 26.26 -1.51 -1.63
C GLY A 2 24.84 -2.00 -1.86
N ILE A 3 24.36 -2.88 -0.99
CA ILE A 3 22.99 -3.39 -1.00
C ILE A 3 22.08 -2.17 -0.80
N SER A 4 21.20 -1.88 -1.77
CA SER A 4 20.20 -0.81 -1.60
C SER A 4 19.41 -1.09 -0.32
N PRO A 5 19.11 -0.08 0.52
CA PRO A 5 18.37 -0.32 1.75
C PRO A 5 17.05 -1.03 1.43
N HIS A 6 16.92 -2.26 1.91
CA HIS A 6 15.71 -3.04 1.74
C HIS A 6 14.67 -2.60 2.78
N PRO A 7 13.40 -2.37 2.39
CA PRO A 7 12.34 -2.09 3.35
C PRO A 7 12.17 -3.28 4.30
N LYS A 8 11.88 -3.01 5.58
CA LYS A 8 11.71 -4.02 6.64
C LYS A 8 10.28 -4.54 6.73
N HIS A 9 9.31 -3.63 6.56
CA HIS A 9 7.87 -3.79 6.75
C HIS A 9 7.09 -3.87 5.43
N CYS A 10 7.71 -3.52 4.30
CA CYS A 10 7.13 -3.64 2.95
C CYS A 10 7.85 -4.70 2.10
N ILE A 11 7.12 -5.32 1.17
CA ILE A 11 7.73 -6.11 0.08
C ILE A 11 8.18 -5.15 -1.02
N LEU A 12 9.32 -5.46 -1.68
CA LEU A 12 9.81 -4.69 -2.82
C LEU A 12 8.77 -4.64 -3.96
N PRO A 13 8.59 -3.47 -4.58
CA PRO A 13 7.66 -3.33 -5.68
C PRO A 13 8.15 -4.06 -6.94
N ARG A 14 7.20 -4.58 -7.72
CA ARG A 14 7.44 -5.00 -9.10
C ARG A 14 7.37 -3.78 -10.02
N SER A 15 8.46 -3.02 -10.07
CA SER A 15 8.52 -1.74 -10.81
C SER A 15 8.24 -1.88 -12.31
N THR A 16 8.82 -2.90 -12.96
CA THR A 16 8.65 -3.11 -14.40
C THR A 16 7.20 -3.35 -14.79
N GLY A 17 6.50 -4.26 -14.10
CA GLY A 17 5.10 -4.54 -14.39
C GLY A 17 4.19 -3.33 -14.14
N THR A 18 4.45 -2.58 -13.06
CA THR A 18 3.69 -1.37 -12.74
C THR A 18 3.89 -0.29 -13.80
N PHE A 19 5.14 -0.09 -14.25
CA PHE A 19 5.46 0.86 -15.31
C PHE A 19 4.77 0.52 -16.64
N LEU A 20 4.81 -0.75 -17.04
CA LEU A 20 4.14 -1.19 -18.26
C LEU A 20 2.63 -1.04 -18.17
N ALA A 21 2.01 -1.44 -17.05
CA ALA A 21 0.57 -1.27 -16.85
C ALA A 21 0.12 0.19 -16.96
N ILE A 22 0.87 1.14 -16.37
CA ILE A 22 0.56 2.58 -16.51
C ILE A 22 0.77 3.04 -17.96
N SER A 23 1.83 2.56 -18.63
CA SER A 23 2.13 2.91 -20.03
C SER A 23 1.03 2.45 -20.98
N ASP A 24 0.53 1.22 -20.80
CA ASP A 24 -0.50 0.62 -21.66
C ASP A 24 -1.87 1.26 -21.45
N LEU A 25 -2.14 1.75 -20.24
CA LEU A 25 -3.40 2.42 -19.88
C LEU A 25 -3.43 3.90 -20.29
N LEU A 26 -2.31 4.49 -20.69
CA LEU A 26 -2.27 5.87 -21.17
C LEU A 26 -2.86 5.98 -22.59
N PRO A 27 -3.61 7.06 -22.90
CA PRO A 27 -3.93 8.22 -22.07
C PRO A 27 -5.23 8.07 -21.21
N SER A 28 -5.84 6.88 -21.18
CA SER A 28 -7.15 6.64 -20.54
C SER A 28 -7.16 6.89 -19.03
N ILE A 29 -6.01 6.78 -18.36
CA ILE A 29 -5.87 7.02 -16.92
C ILE A 29 -5.18 8.36 -16.63
N THR A 30 -5.71 9.11 -15.68
CA THR A 30 -5.14 10.39 -15.21
C THR A 30 -4.47 10.27 -13.85
N ASP A 31 -4.92 9.32 -13.03
CA ASP A 31 -4.60 9.22 -11.61
C ASP A 31 -4.31 7.77 -11.21
N VAL A 32 -3.30 7.60 -10.36
CA VAL A 32 -2.93 6.34 -9.72
C VAL A 32 -3.22 6.45 -8.24
N PHE A 33 -4.01 5.52 -7.73
CA PHE A 33 -4.30 5.42 -6.30
C PHE A 33 -3.37 4.42 -5.65
N ASP A 34 -2.76 4.85 -4.56
CA ASP A 34 -1.89 4.08 -3.73
C ASP A 34 -2.56 3.83 -2.37
N LEU A 35 -2.63 2.56 -1.98
CA LEU A 35 -3.29 2.11 -0.76
C LEU A 35 -2.26 1.47 0.17
N THR A 36 -2.14 2.02 1.38
CA THR A 36 -1.35 1.41 2.45
C THR A 36 -2.29 0.97 3.56
N ILE A 37 -2.21 -0.31 3.94
CA ILE A 37 -3.08 -0.92 4.95
C ILE A 37 -2.21 -1.29 6.15
N SER A 38 -2.66 -0.92 7.34
CA SER A 38 -2.02 -1.34 8.59
C SER A 38 -3.03 -1.84 9.62
N TYR A 39 -2.57 -2.74 10.49
CA TYR A 39 -3.42 -3.50 11.41
C TYR A 39 -3.03 -3.22 12.86
N SER A 40 -3.94 -2.67 13.67
CA SER A 40 -3.64 -2.14 15.02
C SER A 40 -3.46 -3.19 16.12
N SER A 41 -3.43 -4.48 15.79
CA SER A 41 -3.40 -5.58 16.78
C SER A 41 -2.46 -6.72 16.38
N VAL A 42 -1.68 -6.52 15.32
CA VAL A 42 -0.67 -7.46 14.87
C VAL A 42 0.68 -6.96 15.40
N PRO A 43 1.43 -7.76 16.18
CA PRO A 43 2.78 -7.39 16.59
C PRO A 43 3.62 -7.04 15.37
N ALA A 44 4.54 -6.07 15.52
CA ALA A 44 5.48 -5.77 14.44
C ALA A 44 6.20 -7.06 14.05
N PRO A 45 6.16 -7.48 12.78
CA PRO A 45 6.82 -8.71 12.35
C PRO A 45 8.32 -8.58 12.59
N SER A 46 8.90 -9.66 13.11
CA SER A 46 10.29 -9.67 13.57
C SER A 46 11.28 -9.55 12.41
N HIS A 47 10.98 -10.21 11.28
CA HIS A 47 11.92 -10.30 10.18
C HIS A 47 11.31 -10.11 8.80
N ARG A 48 10.00 -10.32 8.57
CA ARG A 48 9.37 -10.09 7.24
C ARG A 48 7.87 -9.77 7.27
N THR A 49 7.44 -8.91 6.34
CA THR A 49 6.04 -8.66 5.96
C THR A 49 5.20 -9.93 5.71
N THR A 50 5.84 -11.05 5.30
CA THR A 50 5.17 -12.33 5.06
C THR A 50 4.56 -12.95 6.32
N GLU A 51 5.09 -12.62 7.51
CA GLU A 51 4.54 -13.09 8.79
C GLU A 51 3.10 -12.57 8.99
N ILE A 52 2.80 -11.36 8.51
CA ILE A 52 1.46 -10.78 8.61
C ILE A 52 0.44 -11.63 7.85
N PHE A 53 0.76 -12.13 6.66
CA PHE A 53 -0.15 -12.99 5.88
C PHE A 53 -0.40 -14.34 6.55
N GLN A 54 0.55 -14.84 7.33
CA GLN A 54 0.38 -16.07 8.11
C GLN A 54 -0.48 -15.83 9.37
N ILE A 55 -0.29 -14.69 10.03
CA ILE A 55 -1.07 -14.29 11.20
C ILE A 55 -2.53 -13.99 10.81
N LEU A 56 -2.73 -13.36 9.66
CA LEU A 56 -4.03 -12.96 9.12
C LEU A 56 -4.59 -13.96 8.09
N SER A 57 -4.28 -15.25 8.25
CA SER A 57 -4.84 -16.26 7.36
C SER A 57 -6.37 -16.31 7.45
N PRO A 58 -7.08 -16.62 6.34
CA PRO A 58 -8.54 -16.71 6.33
C PRO A 58 -9.06 -17.65 7.42
N ASP A 59 -8.41 -18.78 7.65
CA ASP A 59 -8.80 -19.75 8.69
C ASP A 59 -8.80 -19.12 10.09
N ARG A 60 -7.75 -18.35 10.43
CA ARG A 60 -7.67 -17.69 11.75
C ARG A 60 -8.67 -16.55 11.90
N MET A 61 -8.90 -15.80 10.82
CA MET A 61 -9.84 -14.68 10.82
C MET A 61 -11.29 -15.16 10.91
N PHE A 62 -11.68 -16.14 10.09
CA PHE A 62 -13.07 -16.58 9.96
C PHE A 62 -13.45 -17.68 10.95
N LEU A 63 -12.54 -18.62 11.27
CA LEU A 63 -12.84 -19.77 12.12
C LEU A 63 -12.41 -19.53 13.58
N GLU A 64 -11.24 -18.92 13.80
CA GLU A 64 -10.70 -18.72 15.16
C GLU A 64 -11.08 -17.36 15.78
N ARG A 65 -11.83 -16.51 15.05
CA ARG A 65 -12.24 -15.16 15.47
C ARG A 65 -11.07 -14.24 15.86
N GLN A 66 -9.86 -14.52 15.37
CA GLN A 66 -8.67 -13.70 15.61
C GLN A 66 -8.53 -12.61 14.54
N SER A 67 -9.52 -11.69 14.49
CA SER A 67 -9.52 -10.56 13.56
C SER A 67 -8.86 -9.31 14.17
N PRO A 68 -8.14 -8.49 13.38
CA PRO A 68 -7.66 -7.19 13.82
C PRO A 68 -8.80 -6.32 14.33
N LYS A 69 -8.61 -5.68 15.49
CA LYS A 69 -9.64 -4.81 16.09
C LYS A 69 -9.91 -3.55 15.26
N THR A 70 -8.85 -2.99 14.68
CA THR A 70 -8.93 -1.80 13.83
C THR A 70 -8.01 -1.97 12.62
N ILE A 71 -8.52 -1.59 11.45
CA ILE A 71 -7.78 -1.52 10.20
C ILE A 71 -7.65 -0.05 9.83
N HIS A 72 -6.43 0.39 9.57
CA HIS A 72 -6.15 1.74 9.09
C HIS A 72 -5.84 1.66 7.60
N LEU A 73 -6.62 2.41 6.83
CA LEU A 73 -6.46 2.53 5.38
C LEU A 73 -5.94 3.93 5.08
N HIS A 74 -4.75 4.00 4.48
CA HIS A 74 -4.16 5.25 4.00
C HIS A 74 -4.24 5.29 2.49
N PHE A 75 -4.89 6.32 1.97
CA PHE A 75 -5.06 6.54 0.54
C PHE A 75 -4.19 7.70 0.11
N LYS A 76 -3.43 7.49 -0.96
CA LYS A 76 -2.68 8.55 -1.61
C LYS A 76 -2.95 8.57 -3.10
N LYS A 77 -3.25 9.76 -3.62
CA LYS A 77 -3.51 9.99 -5.03
C LYS A 77 -2.25 10.55 -5.68
N TYR A 78 -1.83 9.96 -6.79
CA TYR A 78 -0.76 10.47 -7.64
C TYR A 78 -1.33 10.78 -9.02
N SER A 79 -1.10 11.98 -9.53
CA SER A 79 -1.38 12.26 -10.94
C SER A 79 -0.29 11.62 -11.80
N VAL A 80 -0.68 10.91 -12.86
CA VAL A 80 0.26 10.18 -13.73
C VAL A 80 1.33 11.11 -14.29
N TYR A 81 0.94 12.31 -14.72
CA TYR A 81 1.84 13.31 -15.30
C TYR A 81 2.84 13.93 -14.31
N GLN A 82 2.68 13.69 -13.01
CA GLN A 82 3.64 14.14 -11.98
C GLN A 82 4.70 13.07 -11.67
N ILE A 83 4.46 11.82 -12.05
CA ILE A 83 5.31 10.67 -11.77
C ILE A 83 6.54 10.68 -12.70
N PRO A 84 7.77 10.59 -12.17
CA PRO A 84 8.98 10.43 -12.97
C PRO A 84 8.87 9.25 -13.96
N GLY A 85 9.23 9.47 -15.22
CA GLY A 85 9.06 8.52 -16.32
C GLY A 85 7.74 8.67 -17.11
N PHE A 86 6.79 9.45 -16.58
CA PHE A 86 5.52 9.80 -17.23
C PHE A 86 5.27 11.31 -17.32
N ARG A 87 6.25 12.13 -16.91
CA ARG A 87 6.20 13.59 -17.12
C ARG A 87 6.35 13.90 -18.61
N ILE A 88 5.82 15.06 -19.02
CA ILE A 88 5.85 15.50 -20.41
C ILE A 88 7.30 15.57 -20.93
N ASP A 89 8.24 16.03 -20.12
CA ASP A 89 9.66 16.11 -20.47
C ASP A 89 10.28 14.72 -20.61
N ASP A 90 10.00 13.82 -19.66
CA ASP A 90 10.54 12.45 -19.64
C ASP A 90 10.00 11.60 -20.80
N MET A 91 8.80 11.88 -21.31
CA MET A 91 8.19 11.11 -22.41
C MET A 91 8.92 11.24 -23.74
N ARG A 92 9.80 12.24 -23.90
CA ARG A 92 10.66 12.41 -25.09
C ARG A 92 11.89 11.49 -25.07
N GLU A 93 12.25 11.00 -23.89
CA GLU A 93 13.41 10.12 -23.67
C GLU A 93 13.10 8.67 -24.05
N SER A 94 14.16 7.85 -24.12
CA SER A 94 14.02 6.42 -24.37
C SER A 94 13.21 5.71 -23.27
N GLN A 95 12.53 4.62 -23.65
CA GLN A 95 11.74 3.82 -22.71
C GLN A 95 12.58 3.33 -21.52
N ASP A 96 13.83 2.93 -21.75
CA ASP A 96 14.73 2.47 -20.71
C ASP A 96 15.08 3.57 -19.71
N HIS A 97 15.29 4.80 -20.19
CA HIS A 97 15.55 5.95 -19.33
C HIS A 97 14.33 6.26 -18.45
N ARG A 98 13.13 6.29 -19.04
CA ARG A 98 11.87 6.49 -18.33
C ARG A 98 11.64 5.44 -17.24
N LYS A 99 11.91 4.17 -17.56
CA LYS A 99 11.80 3.05 -16.63
C LYS A 99 12.78 3.18 -15.47
N ALA A 100 14.01 3.61 -15.71
CA ALA A 100 15.01 3.83 -14.67
C ALA A 100 14.59 4.96 -13.70
N LEU A 101 14.10 6.08 -14.24
CA LEU A 101 13.56 7.19 -13.43
C LEU A 101 12.39 6.72 -12.55
N PHE A 102 11.48 5.95 -13.14
CA PHE A 102 10.33 5.38 -12.42
C PHE A 102 10.76 4.41 -11.32
N ASP A 103 11.73 3.52 -11.57
CA ASP A 103 12.22 2.55 -10.58
C ASP A 103 12.82 3.24 -9.35
N ILE A 104 13.64 4.28 -9.56
CA ILE A 104 14.24 5.07 -8.48
C ILE A 104 13.15 5.75 -7.65
N TRP A 105 12.19 6.40 -8.33
CA TRP A 105 11.07 7.05 -7.66
C TRP A 105 10.23 6.07 -6.84
N LEU A 106 9.87 4.92 -7.44
CA LEU A 106 9.02 3.92 -6.81
C LEU A 106 9.70 3.33 -5.56
N ARG A 107 11.01 3.07 -5.62
CA ARG A 107 11.79 2.67 -4.44
C ARG A 107 11.74 3.72 -3.33
N GLY A 108 11.88 4.99 -3.67
CA GLY A 108 11.74 6.09 -2.71
C GLY A 108 10.36 6.15 -2.06
N VAL A 109 9.29 5.89 -2.82
CA VAL A 109 7.93 5.80 -2.27
C VAL A 109 7.80 4.63 -1.29
N TRP A 110 8.37 3.47 -1.62
CA TRP A 110 8.33 2.29 -0.75
C TRP A 110 9.12 2.48 0.54
N LEU A 111 10.28 3.14 0.49
CA LEU A 111 11.05 3.46 1.69
C LEU A 111 10.28 4.38 2.63
N LYS A 112 9.62 5.42 2.10
CA LYS A 112 8.75 6.30 2.90
C LYS A 112 7.59 5.55 3.55
N LYS A 113 7.00 4.59 2.85
CA LYS A 113 5.95 3.72 3.41
C LYS A 113 6.50 2.83 4.52
N ASP A 114 7.69 2.29 4.32
CA ASP A 114 8.37 1.47 5.32
C ASP A 114 8.59 2.24 6.61
N GLU A 115 9.09 3.47 6.51
CA GLU A 115 9.23 4.40 7.64
C GLU A 115 7.88 4.71 8.29
N SER A 116 6.84 4.95 7.49
CA SER A 116 5.49 5.24 8.00
C SER A 116 4.88 4.03 8.74
N LEU A 117 5.16 2.80 8.27
CA LEU A 117 4.74 1.58 8.95
C LEU A 117 5.56 1.34 10.23
N ASP A 118 6.86 1.61 10.22
CA ASP A 118 7.69 1.54 11.43
C ASP A 118 7.15 2.47 12.53
N MET A 119 6.74 3.68 12.14
CA MET A 119 6.07 4.62 13.03
C MET A 119 4.70 4.12 13.48
N PHE A 120 3.92 3.51 12.59
CA PHE A 120 2.64 2.91 12.94
C PHE A 120 2.78 1.80 13.99
N TYR A 121 3.77 0.93 13.88
CA TYR A 121 3.99 -0.13 14.87
C TYR A 121 4.45 0.41 16.22
N LYS A 122 5.15 1.56 16.25
CA LYS A 122 5.61 2.20 17.49
C LYS A 122 4.54 3.04 18.18
N TYR A 123 3.75 3.79 17.42
CA TYR A 123 2.86 4.84 17.94
C TYR A 123 1.37 4.60 17.63
N GLY A 124 1.04 3.60 16.80
CA GLY A 124 -0.33 3.32 16.38
C GLY A 124 -0.87 4.25 15.28
N GLU A 125 -0.04 5.15 14.73
CA GLU A 125 -0.42 6.08 13.66
C GLU A 125 0.61 6.08 12.52
N LEU A 126 0.12 6.04 11.28
CA LEU A 126 0.94 6.03 10.05
C LEU A 126 1.60 7.39 9.78
N SER A 127 1.00 8.46 10.28
CA SER A 127 1.49 9.83 10.13
C SER A 127 1.29 10.57 11.45
N LEU A 128 2.38 11.13 11.98
CA LEU A 128 2.34 12.04 13.13
C LEU A 128 1.77 13.42 12.75
N ALA A 129 1.54 13.69 11.45
CA ALA A 129 0.98 14.95 11.01
C ALA A 129 -0.50 15.03 11.38
N ALA A 130 -0.82 15.91 12.33
CA ALA A 130 -2.11 16.06 12.99
C ALA A 130 -3.29 16.53 12.11
N LYS A 131 -3.22 16.46 10.78
CA LYS A 131 -4.17 17.16 9.87
C LYS A 131 -4.69 16.38 8.66
N GLU A 132 -4.45 15.08 8.56
CA GLU A 132 -5.12 14.30 7.50
C GLU A 132 -6.59 14.03 7.88
N PRO A 133 -7.55 14.18 6.94
CA PRO A 133 -8.96 13.90 7.21
C PRO A 133 -9.14 12.42 7.55
N ARG A 134 -9.60 12.12 8.76
CA ARG A 134 -9.84 10.76 9.23
C ARG A 134 -11.33 10.45 9.17
N LEU A 135 -11.69 9.45 8.36
CA LEU A 135 -13.03 8.88 8.37
C LEU A 135 -13.03 7.60 9.21
N LYS A 136 -13.66 7.64 10.38
CA LYS A 136 -13.88 6.43 11.19
C LYS A 136 -15.16 5.74 10.72
N VAL A 137 -15.00 4.66 9.96
CA VAL A 137 -16.12 3.81 9.54
C VAL A 137 -16.31 2.72 10.59
N LYS A 138 -17.44 2.76 11.32
CA LYS A 138 -17.82 1.65 12.20
C LYS A 138 -18.44 0.54 11.34
N LEU A 139 -17.84 -0.64 11.39
CA LEU A 139 -18.42 -1.84 10.80
C LEU A 139 -19.54 -2.34 11.72
N ALA A 140 -20.76 -1.91 11.46
CA ALA A 140 -21.96 -2.46 12.08
C ALA A 140 -22.70 -3.28 11.00
N PRO A 141 -22.77 -4.62 11.14
CA PRO A 141 -23.50 -5.43 10.17
C PRO A 141 -24.97 -5.01 10.18
N ARG A 142 -25.49 -4.69 9.00
CA ARG A 142 -26.91 -4.38 8.81
C ARG A 142 -27.68 -5.70 8.76
N PHE A 143 -28.99 -5.63 8.97
CA PHE A 143 -29.86 -6.79 8.85
C PHE A 143 -29.73 -7.51 7.48
N ILE A 144 -29.52 -6.75 6.41
CA ILE A 144 -29.27 -7.29 5.06
C ILE A 144 -27.97 -8.10 4.98
N ASP A 145 -26.92 -7.73 5.71
CA ASP A 145 -25.65 -8.46 5.68
C ASP A 145 -25.80 -9.88 6.29
N TRP A 146 -26.75 -10.05 7.20
CA TRP A 146 -27.09 -11.37 7.77
C TRP A 146 -27.84 -12.27 6.79
N LEU A 147 -28.63 -11.71 5.86
CA LEU A 147 -29.29 -12.50 4.83
C LEU A 147 -28.26 -13.14 3.88
N TYR A 148 -27.22 -12.41 3.50
CA TYR A 148 -26.13 -12.93 2.67
C TYR A 148 -25.28 -14.01 3.35
N LEU A 149 -25.09 -13.92 4.68
CA LEU A 149 -24.38 -14.95 5.46
C LEU A 149 -25.24 -16.20 5.72
N GLY A 150 -26.57 -16.05 5.71
CA GLY A 150 -27.53 -17.13 5.92
C GLY A 150 -27.80 -18.01 4.70
N GLY A 151 -27.24 -17.68 3.54
CA GLY A 151 -27.39 -18.50 2.32
C GLY A 151 -28.80 -18.48 1.72
N LEU A 152 -29.48 -17.32 1.75
CA LEU A 152 -30.76 -17.08 1.07
C LEU A 152 -30.57 -16.15 -0.13
#